data_AF-A0A0L8FHF3-F1
#
_entry.id   AF-A0A0L8FHF3-F1
#
_cell.length_a   1.000
_cell.length_b   1.000
_cell.length_c   1.000
_cell.angle_alpha   90.00
_cell.angle_beta   90.00
_cell.angle_gamma   90.00
#
_symmetry.space_group_name_H-M   'P 1'
#
loop_
_entity.id
_entity.type
_entity.pdbx_description
1 polymer ?
#
loop_
_entity_poly.entity_id
_entity_poly.type
_entity_poly.pdbx_seq_one_letter_code
_entity_poly.pdbx_strand_id
1 'polypeptide(L)' 'THSQAKAQYRVSWCYPHSGHWHQLDLIITRCNCLRNVFLTWSFQSADCDTDHSLVCCNLKLQPKVMHCANP' A
#
# COMPACT_ATOMS: atom_id res chain seq x y z
N THR A 1 -6.89 -12.81 -11.09
CA THR A 1 -5.52 -13.39 -11.01
C THR A 1 -4.70 -12.46 -10.14
N HIS A 2 -4.49 -12.83 -8.88
CA HIS A 2 -3.66 -12.08 -7.94
C HIS A 2 -2.21 -12.25 -8.41
N SER A 3 -1.66 -11.26 -9.12
CA SER A 3 -0.24 -11.28 -9.47
C SER A 3 0.55 -11.40 -8.16
N GLN A 4 1.31 -12.49 -8.03
CA GLN A 4 2.21 -12.69 -6.90
C GLN A 4 3.33 -11.66 -7.02
N ALA A 5 3.15 -10.50 -6.39
CA ALA A 5 4.25 -9.56 -6.22
C ALA A 5 5.38 -10.29 -5.48
N LYS A 6 6.63 -10.10 -5.95
CA LYS A 6 7.82 -10.65 -5.27
C LYS A 6 7.76 -10.31 -3.79
N ALA A 7 8.25 -11.19 -2.93
CA ALA A 7 8.20 -11.02 -1.47
C ALA A 7 8.76 -9.66 -1.00
N GLN A 8 9.78 -9.16 -1.69
CA GLN A 8 10.37 -7.84 -1.46
C GLN A 8 9.36 -6.68 -1.58
N TYR A 9 8.34 -6.79 -2.43
CA TYR A 9 7.32 -5.76 -2.60
C TYR A 9 6.20 -5.81 -1.54
N ARG A 10 6.32 -6.70 -0.55
CA ARG A 10 5.31 -6.87 0.53
C ARG A 10 5.77 -6.31 1.87
N VAL A 11 7.03 -5.90 1.96
CA VAL A 11 7.67 -5.36 3.16
C VAL A 11 7.99 -3.90 2.94
N SER A 12 7.84 -3.09 3.98
CA SER A 12 7.87 -1.64 3.89
C SER A 12 8.93 -0.98 4.76
N TRP A 13 9.48 -1.69 5.73
CA TRP A 13 10.45 -1.10 6.66
C TRP A 13 11.71 -1.94 6.74
N CYS A 14 12.87 -1.30 6.66
CA CYS A 14 14.17 -1.94 6.76
C CYS A 14 14.81 -1.58 8.10
N TYR A 15 15.02 -2.56 8.99
CA TYR A 15 15.67 -2.28 10.26
C TYR A 15 17.11 -1.77 10.05
N PRO A 16 17.46 -0.55 10.52
CA PRO A 16 18.73 0.09 10.16
C PRO A 16 19.99 -0.70 10.55
N HIS A 17 19.92 -1.53 11.60
CA HIS A 17 21.10 -2.22 12.12
C HIS A 17 21.36 -3.56 11.42
N SER A 18 20.30 -4.30 11.04
CA SER A 18 20.44 -5.63 10.44
C SER A 18 20.12 -5.67 8.95
N GLY A 19 19.54 -4.60 8.40
CA GLY A 19 19.04 -4.56 7.02
C GLY A 19 17.86 -5.50 6.76
N HIS A 20 17.22 -6.01 7.82
CA HIS A 20 16.10 -6.94 7.66
C HIS A 20 14.81 -6.18 7.35
N TRP A 21 14.06 -6.68 6.38
CA TRP A 21 12.83 -6.06 5.96
C TRP A 21 11.62 -6.65 6.67
N HIS A 22 10.75 -5.77 7.17
CA HIS A 22 9.51 -6.13 7.83
C HIS A 22 8.31 -5.45 7.16
N GLN A 23 7.15 -6.08 7.32
CA GLN A 23 5.87 -5.51 6.89
C GLN A 23 5.24 -4.79 8.10
N LEU A 24 5.29 -3.47 8.11
CA LEU A 24 4.69 -2.64 9.18
C LEU A 24 3.57 -1.75 8.64
N ASP A 25 3.66 -1.34 7.38
CA ASP A 25 2.71 -0.43 6.75
C ASP A 25 1.65 -1.20 5.95
N LEU A 26 0.39 -0.79 6.09
CA LEU A 26 -0.77 -1.50 5.54
C LEU A 26 -1.74 -0.54 4.87
N ILE A 27 -2.30 -0.97 3.74
CA ILE A 27 -3.46 -0.32 3.13
C ILE A 27 -4.69 -1.15 3.50
N ILE A 28 -5.55 -0.56 4.34
CA ILE A 28 -6.76 -1.22 4.85
C ILE A 28 -7.95 -0.79 4.01
N THR A 29 -8.73 -1.76 3.52
CA THR A 29 -9.97 -1.53 2.78
C THR A 29 -11.12 -2.33 3.38
N ARG A 30 -12.35 -1.91 3.12
CA ARG A 30 -13.54 -2.69 3.50
C ARG A 30 -13.58 -4.00 2.70
N CYS A 31 -14.04 -5.09 3.31
CA CYS A 31 -14.11 -6.40 2.66
C CYS A 31 -14.87 -6.38 1.32
N ASN A 32 -15.97 -5.62 1.25
CA ASN A 32 -16.75 -5.47 0.02
C ASN A 32 -16.04 -4.69 -1.11
N CYS A 33 -14.97 -3.95 -0.77
CA CYS A 33 -14.15 -3.19 -1.69
C CYS A 33 -12.89 -3.95 -2.12
N LEU A 34 -12.59 -5.12 -1.57
CA LEU A 34 -11.38 -5.90 -1.90
C LEU A 34 -11.30 -6.21 -3.41
N ARG A 35 -12.44 -6.50 -4.05
CA ARG A 35 -12.52 -6.74 -5.50
C ARG A 35 -12.08 -5.55 -6.37
N ASN A 36 -12.00 -4.36 -5.79
CA ASN A 36 -11.58 -3.14 -6.47
C ASN A 36 -10.07 -2.87 -6.31
N VAL A 37 -9.35 -3.63 -5.49
CA VAL A 37 -7.90 -3.53 -5.35
C VAL A 37 -7.24 -4.41 -6.39
N PHE A 38 -6.47 -3.82 -7.29
CA PHE A 38 -5.82 -4.54 -8.39
C PHE A 38 -4.39 -4.95 -8.06
N LEU A 39 -3.64 -4.09 -7.38
CA LEU A 39 -2.26 -4.35 -7.04
C LEU A 39 -1.88 -3.54 -5.80
N THR A 40 -1.10 -4.14 -4.91
CA THR A 40 -0.51 -3.50 -3.73
C THR A 40 0.97 -3.84 -3.72
N TRP A 41 1.83 -2.85 -3.53
CA TRP A 41 3.28 -3.05 -3.52
C TRP A 41 4.00 -1.98 -2.71
N SER A 42 5.18 -2.30 -2.21
CA SER A 42 6.14 -1.33 -1.68
C SER A 42 7.17 -0.93 -2.74
N PHE A 43 7.56 0.34 -2.76
CA PHE A 43 8.57 0.87 -3.67
C PHE A 43 9.92 1.01 -2.94
N GLN A 44 10.69 -0.08 -2.91
CA GLN A 44 11.93 -0.19 -2.14
C GLN A 44 13.16 0.50 -2.77
N SER A 45 13.12 0.79 -4.07
CA SER A 45 14.24 1.42 -4.78
C SER A 45 14.13 2.95 -4.83
N ALA A 46 13.21 3.52 -4.05
CA ALA A 46 13.10 4.96 -3.91
C ALA A 46 14.32 5.49 -3.16
N ASP A 47 14.94 6.55 -3.67
CA ASP A 47 15.93 7.30 -2.92
C ASP A 47 15.18 8.17 -1.90
N CYS A 48 15.00 7.62 -0.70
CA CYS A 48 14.27 8.26 0.39
C CYS A 48 15.16 8.27 1.62
N ASP A 49 15.18 9.40 2.33
CA ASP A 49 15.90 9.58 3.60
C ASP A 49 15.08 8.99 4.77
N THR A 50 14.66 7.73 4.63
CA THR A 50 13.92 6.98 5.65
C THR A 50 14.16 5.48 5.47
N ASP A 51 14.07 4.76 6.59
CA ASP A 51 14.01 3.31 6.66
C ASP A 51 12.70 2.71 6.14
N HIS A 52 11.74 3.53 5.71
CA HIS A 52 10.48 3.11 5.11
C HIS A 52 10.45 3.25 3.58
N SER A 53 9.81 2.28 2.93
CA SER A 53 9.43 2.29 1.51
C SER A 53 7.98 2.73 1.36
N LEU A 54 7.71 3.50 0.31
CA LEU A 54 6.35 3.91 -0.02
C LEU A 54 5.48 2.68 -0.33
N VAL A 55 4.38 2.51 0.39
CA VAL A 55 3.37 1.49 0.09
C VAL A 55 2.28 2.08 -0.80
N CYS A 56 2.12 1.50 -1.98
CA CYS A 56 1.18 1.94 -3.00
C CYS A 56 0.12 0.87 -3.25
N CYS A 57 -1.06 1.31 -3.69
CA CYS A 57 -2.00 0.40 -4.32
C CYS A 57 -2.70 1.05 -5.53
N ASN A 58 -2.98 0.22 -6.52
CA ASN A 58 -3.87 0.55 -7.61
C ASN A 58 -5.27 0.03 -7.27
N LEU A 59 -6.24 0.94 -7.21
CA LEU A 59 -7.62 0.59 -6.92
C LEU A 59 -8.62 1.32 -7.83
N LYS A 60 -9.79 0.71 -8.03
CA LYS A 60 -10.96 1.33 -8.67
C LYS A 60 -11.84 1.98 -7.61
N LEU A 61 -11.85 3.29 -7.54
CA LEU A 61 -12.76 4.05 -6.69
C LEU A 61 -14.03 4.44 -7.46
N GLN A 62 -15.17 4.31 -6.80
CA GLN A 62 -16.42 4.95 -7.22
C GLN A 62 -16.80 5.94 -6.11
N PRO A 63 -16.54 7.24 -6.29
CA PRO A 63 -16.96 8.25 -5.33
C PRO A 63 -18.47 8.20 -5.21
N LYS A 64 -18.98 7.99 -3.99
CA LYS A 64 -20.36 8.35 -3.70
C LYS A 64 -20.38 9.86 -3.52
N VAL A 65 -21.34 10.55 -4.13
CA VAL A 65 -21.56 11.98 -3.86
C VAL A 65 -21.68 12.11 -2.35
N MET A 66 -20.70 12.75 -1.74
CA MET A 66 -20.79 13.13 -0.33
C MET A 66 -21.77 14.30 -0.34
N HIS A 67 -22.86 14.19 0.41
CA HIS A 67 -23.74 15.32 0.60
C HIS A 67 -22.90 16.44 1.19
N CYS A 68 -22.61 17.47 0.39
CA CYS A 68 -22.15 18.73 0.92
C CYS A 68 -23.25 19.17 1.88
N ALA A 69 -22.91 19.39 3.15
CA ALA A 69 -23.83 20.07 4.05
C ALA A 69 -24.18 21.40 3.35
N ASN A 70 -25.46 21.58 3.01
CA ASN A 70 -25.91 22.85 2.46
C ASN A 70 -25.54 23.94 3.49
N PRO A 71 -24.98 25.07 3.04
CA PRO A 71 -24.56 26.16 3.93
C PRO A 71 -25.71 26.74 4.74
#